data_AF-A0A520F3M3-F1
#
_entry.id   AF-A0A520F3M3-F1
#
_cell.length_a   1.000
_cell.length_b   1.000
_cell.length_c   1.000
_cell.angle_alpha   90.00
_cell.angle_beta   90.00
_cell.angle_gamma   90.00
#
_symmetry.space_group_name_H-M   'P 1'
#
loop_
_entity.id
_entity.type
_entity.pdbx_description
1 polymer ?
#
loop_
_entity_poly.entity_id
_entity_poly.type
_entity_poly.pdbx_seq_one_letter_code
_entity_poly.pdbx_strand_id
1 'polypeptide(L)'
;MRIPGSTTTPAATFVKEVTGAATRRWGVHGTDLGCPVRLADGRFAFFFGDTFSSHGRRGRGWRSPVMLRSATTDLRDGIEFQSAAGGRKAREILPNAHDVRELPGRDSPGSEFTVVPADAVTIGDRTYLSVVSVHSWKSADWPTNFTYLAWSDDGGENWHRTPARWDNRGGSLDQLGTMERHDGYVYVISSAFDRNNPGGMILRRVPESHILDPSAYEDWGWDPATDWAWGRPATPILPGPVGELCLRNIAGTWVLAYFDPAEYAIVTRTADRIDGLWSEPTVQVGGGAWGAADGTWGQIYGGYIHPASTLDDLHLFVSQWNTTTGDPYRVLQFRTRLDVR
;
A
#
# COMPACT_ATOMS: atom_id res chain seq x y z
N MET A 1 -1.35 22.60 -21.85
CA MET A 1 -1.23 22.16 -23.26
C MET A 1 -1.14 20.63 -23.23
N ARG A 2 -2.24 19.91 -23.45
CA ARG A 2 -2.25 18.44 -23.43
C ARG A 2 -1.63 17.93 -24.72
N ILE A 3 -0.56 17.14 -24.63
CA ILE A 3 -0.08 16.37 -25.77
C ILE A 3 -1.04 15.18 -25.94
N PRO A 4 -1.64 14.97 -27.13
CA PRO A 4 -2.49 13.81 -27.37
C PRO A 4 -1.66 12.52 -27.42
N GLY A 5 -2.15 11.47 -26.75
CA GLY A 5 -1.86 10.07 -27.04
C GLY A 5 -0.49 9.56 -26.64
N SER A 6 -0.33 9.14 -25.38
CA SER A 6 0.61 8.06 -25.06
C SER A 6 -0.11 6.73 -25.21
N THR A 7 0.00 6.11 -26.38
CA THR A 7 -0.23 4.67 -26.52
C THR A 7 0.93 3.93 -25.88
N THR A 8 0.97 3.83 -24.55
CA THR A 8 1.92 2.97 -23.85
C THR A 8 1.25 1.65 -23.57
N THR A 9 1.61 0.64 -24.37
CA THR A 9 1.43 -0.78 -24.03
C THR A 9 1.88 -1.02 -22.58
N PRO A 10 1.19 -1.88 -21.80
CA PRO A 10 1.64 -2.24 -20.44
C PRO A 10 3.12 -2.63 -20.45
N ALA A 11 3.95 -1.89 -19.73
CA ALA A 11 5.40 -2.11 -19.72
C ALA A 11 5.81 -3.31 -18.84
N ALA A 12 4.96 -3.69 -17.88
CA ALA A 12 5.31 -4.72 -16.93
C ALA A 12 4.99 -6.13 -17.44
N THR A 13 5.96 -7.04 -17.29
CA THR A 13 5.81 -8.45 -17.58
C THR A 13 5.40 -9.21 -16.32
N PHE A 14 4.44 -10.11 -16.44
CA PHE A 14 4.08 -11.01 -15.34
C PHE A 14 5.24 -11.93 -14.97
N VAL A 15 5.49 -12.08 -13.67
CA VAL A 15 6.54 -12.95 -13.13
C VAL A 15 5.92 -14.19 -12.49
N LYS A 16 5.05 -13.99 -11.48
CA LYS A 16 4.60 -15.07 -10.61
C LYS A 16 3.28 -14.75 -9.90
N GLU A 17 2.46 -15.76 -9.67
CA GLU A 17 1.42 -15.72 -8.65
C GLU A 17 2.08 -15.95 -7.29
N VAL A 18 2.10 -14.91 -6.45
CA VAL A 18 2.88 -14.86 -5.21
C VAL A 18 2.17 -15.55 -4.06
N THR A 19 0.84 -15.50 -4.06
CA THR A 19 -0.01 -16.08 -3.01
C THR A 19 -0.85 -17.26 -3.54
N GLY A 20 -1.88 -17.71 -2.83
CA GLY A 20 -2.62 -18.91 -3.21
C GLY A 20 -1.87 -20.20 -2.87
N ALA A 21 -1.64 -21.05 -3.88
CA ALA A 21 -1.06 -22.37 -3.67
C ALA A 21 0.32 -22.32 -2.99
N ALA A 22 1.14 -21.31 -3.33
CA ALA A 22 2.48 -21.11 -2.77
C ALA A 22 2.45 -20.81 -1.26
N THR A 23 1.42 -20.12 -0.80
CA THR A 23 1.29 -19.62 0.57
C THR A 23 0.29 -20.38 1.44
N ARG A 24 -0.41 -21.36 0.87
CA ARG A 24 -1.41 -22.20 1.58
C ARG A 24 -0.90 -22.84 2.85
N ARG A 25 0.40 -23.18 2.91
CA ARG A 25 1.02 -23.82 4.09
C ARG A 25 0.94 -22.95 5.34
N TRP A 26 0.94 -21.62 5.19
CA TRP A 26 0.75 -20.69 6.30
C TRP A 26 -0.72 -20.30 6.50
N GLY A 27 -1.66 -20.91 5.76
CA GLY A 27 -3.07 -20.51 5.79
C GLY A 27 -3.34 -19.17 5.09
N VAL A 28 -2.45 -18.73 4.20
CA VAL A 28 -2.66 -17.53 3.37
C VAL A 28 -3.00 -18.02 1.98
N HIS A 29 -4.30 -18.13 1.67
CA HIS A 29 -4.76 -18.72 0.41
C HIS A 29 -5.47 -17.69 -0.47
N GLY A 30 -6.58 -17.14 0.00
CA GLY A 30 -7.17 -15.92 -0.56
C GLY A 30 -6.63 -14.71 0.18
N THR A 31 -6.01 -13.74 -0.49
CA THR A 31 -5.44 -12.57 0.17
C THR A 31 -5.17 -11.42 -0.81
N ASP A 32 -4.96 -10.22 -0.29
CA ASP A 32 -4.57 -9.05 -1.06
C ASP A 32 -3.47 -8.19 -0.42
N LEU A 33 -3.16 -7.11 -1.13
CA LEU A 33 -2.15 -6.10 -0.88
C LEU A 33 -0.74 -6.65 -1.09
N GLY A 34 -0.09 -7.16 -0.04
CA GLY A 34 1.29 -7.62 -0.11
C GLY A 34 2.29 -6.48 -0.10
N CYS A 35 2.10 -5.49 0.79
CA CYS A 35 3.02 -4.38 1.01
C CYS A 35 4.37 -4.91 1.53
N PRO A 36 5.49 -4.70 0.80
CA PRO A 36 6.81 -5.14 1.21
C PRO A 36 7.61 -4.04 1.91
N VAL A 37 8.29 -4.40 3.00
CA VAL A 37 9.30 -3.56 3.67
C VAL A 37 10.54 -4.38 3.98
N ARG A 38 11.72 -3.74 3.93
CA ARG A 38 12.97 -4.34 4.39
C ARG A 38 13.03 -4.27 5.92
N LEU A 39 13.21 -5.41 6.57
CA LEU A 39 13.42 -5.54 8.00
C LEU A 39 14.89 -5.23 8.37
N ALA A 40 15.14 -4.94 9.65
CA ALA A 40 16.48 -4.66 10.16
C ALA A 40 17.46 -5.83 9.98
N ASP A 41 16.95 -7.07 9.99
CA ASP A 41 17.73 -8.29 9.75
C ASP A 41 18.02 -8.58 8.25
N GLY A 42 17.61 -7.66 7.36
CA GLY A 42 17.83 -7.75 5.92
C GLY A 42 16.78 -8.57 5.15
N ARG A 43 15.89 -9.31 5.84
CA ARG A 43 14.74 -9.97 5.19
C ARG A 43 13.69 -8.94 4.79
N PHE A 44 12.72 -9.38 4.01
CA PHE A 44 11.57 -8.59 3.61
C PHE A 44 10.31 -9.11 4.29
N ALA A 45 9.60 -8.23 4.98
CA ALA A 45 8.25 -8.49 5.46
C ALA A 45 7.25 -8.12 4.38
N PHE A 46 6.21 -8.94 4.22
CA PHE A 46 5.06 -8.67 3.36
C PHE A 46 3.80 -8.65 4.22
N PHE A 47 3.11 -7.52 4.21
CA PHE A 47 1.84 -7.33 4.90
C PHE A 47 0.69 -7.50 3.93
N PHE A 48 -0.22 -8.41 4.29
CA PHE A 48 -1.41 -8.68 3.52
C PHE A 48 -2.66 -8.24 4.28
N GLY A 49 -3.68 -7.81 3.53
CA GLY A 49 -4.97 -7.40 4.06
C GLY A 49 -5.88 -8.59 4.39
N ASP A 50 -7.14 -8.48 3.97
CA ASP A 50 -8.17 -9.48 4.25
C ASP A 50 -7.70 -10.86 3.74
N THR A 51 -7.43 -11.79 4.67
CA THR A 51 -6.81 -13.07 4.36
C THR A 51 -7.68 -14.25 4.77
N PHE A 52 -7.77 -15.26 3.91
CA PHE A 52 -8.58 -16.45 4.08
C PHE A 52 -7.76 -17.73 3.92
N SER A 53 -8.11 -18.75 4.72
CA SER A 53 -7.38 -20.03 4.76
C SER A 53 -7.72 -20.96 3.60
N SER A 54 -8.73 -20.62 2.80
CA SER A 54 -9.15 -21.35 1.61
C SER A 54 -9.23 -20.39 0.42
N HIS A 55 -9.37 -20.94 -0.80
CA HIS A 55 -9.47 -20.16 -2.04
C HIS A 55 -10.55 -19.08 -1.96
N GLY A 56 -10.24 -17.93 -2.54
CA GLY A 56 -11.15 -16.79 -2.66
C GLY A 56 -11.45 -16.03 -1.37
N ARG A 57 -12.14 -14.89 -1.52
CA ARG A 57 -12.61 -14.02 -0.43
C ARG A 57 -13.73 -14.64 0.42
N ARG A 58 -14.36 -15.73 -0.06
CA ARG A 58 -15.42 -16.47 0.68
C ARG A 58 -14.86 -17.57 1.58
N GLY A 59 -13.55 -17.58 1.79
CA GLY A 59 -12.88 -18.62 2.53
C GLY A 59 -13.10 -18.57 4.05
N ARG A 60 -12.66 -19.61 4.75
CA ARG A 60 -12.73 -19.67 6.22
C ARG A 60 -11.53 -19.01 6.88
N GLY A 61 -11.74 -18.55 8.12
CA GLY A 61 -10.69 -18.02 8.98
C GLY A 61 -10.15 -16.71 8.42
N TRP A 62 -11.02 -15.71 8.32
CA TRP A 62 -10.63 -14.35 7.99
C TRP A 62 -9.66 -13.82 9.06
N ARG A 63 -8.55 -13.24 8.60
CA ARG A 63 -7.53 -12.56 9.41
C ARG A 63 -7.06 -11.32 8.67
N SER A 64 -6.80 -10.22 9.37
CA SER A 64 -6.15 -9.05 8.77
C SER A 64 -5.51 -8.15 9.84
N PRO A 65 -4.29 -7.61 9.62
CA PRO A 65 -3.35 -8.02 8.60
C PRO A 65 -2.75 -9.38 8.95
N VAL A 66 -2.13 -10.03 7.97
CA VAL A 66 -1.18 -11.11 8.22
C VAL A 66 0.17 -10.76 7.62
N MET A 67 1.23 -11.37 8.14
CA MET A 67 2.60 -11.09 7.68
C MET A 67 3.35 -12.37 7.30
N LEU A 68 3.98 -12.36 6.13
CA LEU A 68 4.95 -13.36 5.67
C LEU A 68 6.33 -12.73 5.51
N ARG A 69 7.39 -13.56 5.54
CA ARG A 69 8.77 -13.09 5.34
C ARG A 69 9.44 -13.80 4.17
N SER A 70 10.15 -13.03 3.35
CA SER A 70 10.99 -13.48 2.24
C SER A 70 12.43 -13.06 2.50
N ALA A 71 13.39 -13.87 2.05
CA ALA A 71 14.80 -13.47 1.95
C ALA A 71 15.24 -13.33 0.48
N THR A 72 14.29 -13.35 -0.45
CA THR A 72 14.56 -13.33 -1.90
C THR A 72 15.06 -11.95 -2.31
N THR A 73 16.26 -11.88 -2.89
CA THR A 73 16.83 -10.63 -3.43
C THR A 73 16.93 -10.62 -4.95
N ASP A 74 17.05 -11.78 -5.60
CA ASP A 74 16.86 -11.89 -7.05
C ASP A 74 15.38 -12.16 -7.34
N LEU A 75 14.71 -11.14 -7.86
CA LEU A 75 13.25 -11.12 -7.97
C LEU A 75 12.77 -11.65 -9.32
N ARG A 76 13.68 -11.95 -10.27
CA ARG A 76 13.33 -12.29 -11.66
C ARG A 76 12.53 -13.58 -11.80
N ASP A 77 12.79 -14.56 -10.94
CA ASP A 77 12.05 -15.83 -10.89
C ASP A 77 10.87 -15.81 -9.89
N GLY A 78 10.64 -14.63 -9.30
CA GLY A 78 9.59 -14.36 -8.34
C GLY A 78 9.96 -14.71 -6.90
N ILE A 79 9.36 -13.99 -5.96
CA ILE A 79 9.70 -14.15 -4.54
C ILE A 79 9.27 -15.49 -3.95
N GLU A 80 9.93 -15.88 -2.86
CA GLU A 80 9.53 -16.99 -2.02
C GLU A 80 9.46 -16.61 -0.55
N PHE A 81 8.39 -17.04 0.11
CA PHE A 81 8.24 -16.90 1.56
C PHE A 81 8.90 -18.06 2.31
N GLN A 82 9.51 -17.76 3.44
CA GLN A 82 10.24 -18.71 4.27
C GLN A 82 9.60 -18.86 5.66
N SER A 83 8.91 -17.83 6.15
CA SER A 83 8.25 -17.86 7.46
C SER A 83 7.03 -16.94 7.50
N ALA A 84 6.23 -17.06 8.56
CA ALA A 84 5.07 -16.21 8.84
C ALA A 84 5.12 -15.74 10.29
N ALA A 85 4.54 -14.57 10.56
CA ALA A 85 4.24 -14.17 11.93
C ALA A 85 3.25 -15.17 12.54
N GLY A 86 3.59 -15.79 13.68
CA GLY A 86 2.82 -16.90 14.25
C GLY A 86 3.33 -18.32 13.90
N GLY A 87 4.44 -18.43 13.18
CA GLY A 87 5.14 -19.70 12.95
C GLY A 87 4.48 -20.58 11.89
N ARG A 88 3.80 -21.65 12.33
CA ARG A 88 3.22 -22.66 11.39
C ARG A 88 2.13 -22.08 10.49
N LYS A 89 1.34 -21.15 11.01
CA LYS A 89 0.33 -20.41 10.24
C LYS A 89 0.50 -18.93 10.52
N ALA A 90 0.23 -18.13 9.49
CA ALA A 90 0.19 -16.69 9.65
C ALA A 90 -1.00 -16.33 10.55
N ARG A 91 -0.71 -15.74 11.71
CA ARG A 91 -1.74 -15.21 12.61
C ARG A 91 -2.15 -13.82 12.17
N GLU A 92 -3.33 -13.42 12.62
CA GLU A 92 -3.69 -12.01 12.64
C GLU A 92 -2.72 -11.27 13.57
N ILE A 93 -2.04 -10.25 13.05
CA ILE A 93 -0.99 -9.53 13.80
C ILE A 93 -1.53 -8.36 14.61
N LEU A 94 -2.71 -7.82 14.25
CA LEU A 94 -3.38 -6.75 14.97
C LEU A 94 -4.85 -7.10 15.20
N PRO A 95 -5.37 -6.92 16.42
CA PRO A 95 -6.74 -7.30 16.73
C PRO A 95 -7.74 -6.45 15.96
N ASN A 96 -8.79 -7.08 15.45
CA ASN A 96 -10.00 -6.44 14.93
C ASN A 96 -11.20 -7.39 15.10
N ALA A 97 -12.42 -6.90 14.88
CA ALA A 97 -13.62 -7.64 15.22
C ALA A 97 -14.01 -8.68 14.16
N HIS A 98 -13.67 -8.46 12.89
CA HIS A 98 -14.33 -9.07 11.73
C HIS A 98 -15.87 -9.03 11.85
N ASP A 99 -16.40 -8.05 12.59
CA ASP A 99 -17.79 -8.05 13.05
C ASP A 99 -18.64 -7.14 12.16
N VAL A 100 -19.67 -7.76 11.57
CA VAL A 100 -20.70 -7.16 10.73
C VAL A 100 -21.74 -6.35 11.53
N ARG A 101 -21.70 -6.42 12.86
CA ARG A 101 -22.50 -5.59 13.76
C ARG A 101 -21.78 -4.27 13.88
N GLU A 102 -22.43 -3.20 13.44
CA GLU A 102 -21.97 -1.83 13.61
C GLU A 102 -21.75 -1.58 15.11
N LEU A 103 -20.54 -1.82 15.60
CA LEU A 103 -20.22 -1.64 17.00
C LEU A 103 -20.36 -0.16 17.31
N PRO A 104 -20.99 0.21 18.43
CA PRO A 104 -21.47 1.58 18.65
C PRO A 104 -20.38 2.63 18.90
N GLY A 105 -19.09 2.25 18.90
CA GLY A 105 -17.99 3.18 19.17
C GLY A 105 -16.91 3.11 18.11
N ARG A 106 -16.72 4.21 17.36
CA ARG A 106 -15.57 4.39 16.45
C ARG A 106 -14.23 4.28 17.18
N ASP A 107 -14.20 4.47 18.51
CA ASP A 107 -12.97 4.60 19.30
C ASP A 107 -12.51 3.34 20.04
N SER A 108 -13.26 2.22 19.99
CA SER A 108 -12.89 0.99 20.72
C SER A 108 -11.96 0.10 19.88
N PRO A 109 -10.69 -0.14 20.28
CA PRO A 109 -9.83 -1.10 19.59
C PRO A 109 -10.45 -2.51 19.60
N GLY A 110 -10.37 -3.21 18.48
CA GLY A 110 -10.98 -4.53 18.33
C GLY A 110 -12.46 -4.48 17.96
N SER A 111 -13.03 -3.29 17.70
CA SER A 111 -14.40 -3.11 17.18
C SER A 111 -14.44 -2.79 15.69
N GLU A 112 -13.28 -2.69 15.05
CA GLU A 112 -13.16 -2.40 13.62
C GLU A 112 -13.73 -3.56 12.79
N PHE A 113 -14.40 -3.22 11.68
CA PHE A 113 -14.92 -4.23 10.76
C PHE A 113 -13.78 -5.07 10.18
N THR A 114 -12.69 -4.41 9.78
CA THR A 114 -11.37 -5.00 9.53
C THR A 114 -10.33 -3.90 9.67
N VAL A 115 -9.06 -4.27 9.69
CA VAL A 115 -7.94 -3.35 9.58
C VAL A 115 -7.07 -3.77 8.39
N VAL A 116 -6.61 -2.83 7.58
CA VAL A 116 -5.80 -3.15 6.39
C VAL A 116 -4.45 -2.45 6.43
N PRO A 117 -3.34 -3.13 6.07
CA PRO A 117 -2.03 -2.51 5.99
C PRO A 117 -1.97 -1.57 4.78
N ALA A 118 -1.57 -0.32 4.99
CA ALA A 118 -1.37 0.64 3.91
C ALA A 118 0.07 0.60 3.39
N ASP A 119 1.05 0.78 4.28
CA ASP A 119 2.48 0.65 3.99
C ASP A 119 3.27 0.44 5.28
N ALA A 120 4.57 0.10 5.18
CA ALA A 120 5.44 -0.08 6.34
C ALA A 120 6.82 0.54 6.13
N VAL A 121 7.47 0.90 7.23
CA VAL A 121 8.79 1.52 7.24
C VAL A 121 9.60 1.02 8.43
N THR A 122 10.87 0.70 8.22
CA THR A 122 11.78 0.26 9.28
C THR A 122 12.74 1.38 9.65
N ILE A 123 12.81 1.76 10.93
CA ILE A 123 13.71 2.78 11.50
C ILE A 123 14.54 2.12 12.61
N GLY A 124 15.85 2.05 12.43
CA GLY A 124 16.70 1.23 13.30
C GLY A 124 16.23 -0.22 13.28
N ASP A 125 16.00 -0.80 14.46
CA ASP A 125 15.53 -2.17 14.62
C ASP A 125 13.99 -2.30 14.64
N ARG A 126 13.26 -1.17 14.67
CA ARG A 126 11.81 -1.14 14.77
C ARG A 126 11.16 -1.03 13.40
N THR A 127 10.18 -1.87 13.12
CA THR A 127 9.29 -1.74 11.96
C THR A 127 7.99 -1.06 12.39
N TYR A 128 7.59 -0.02 11.67
CA TYR A 128 6.31 0.65 11.80
C TYR A 128 5.39 0.28 10.64
N LEU A 129 4.11 0.07 10.92
CA LEU A 129 3.08 -0.26 9.93
C LEU A 129 2.00 0.82 9.98
N SER A 130 1.70 1.44 8.85
CA SER A 130 0.52 2.26 8.65
C SER A 130 -0.69 1.36 8.43
N VAL A 131 -1.73 1.55 9.23
CA VAL A 131 -2.90 0.68 9.27
C VAL A 131 -4.16 1.51 9.18
N VAL A 132 -5.02 1.15 8.24
CA VAL A 132 -6.33 1.79 8.09
C VAL A 132 -7.37 1.00 8.87
N SER A 133 -8.09 1.67 9.77
CA SER A 133 -9.25 1.12 10.45
C SER A 133 -10.49 1.25 9.56
N VAL A 134 -10.96 0.13 9.01
CA VAL A 134 -12.14 0.11 8.13
C VAL A 134 -13.42 0.02 8.97
N HIS A 135 -14.37 0.90 8.69
CA HIS A 135 -15.68 0.91 9.35
C HIS A 135 -16.65 -0.05 8.66
N SER A 136 -16.67 -0.09 7.32
CA SER A 136 -17.56 -0.98 6.57
C SER A 136 -17.16 -1.07 5.09
N TRP A 137 -17.33 -2.26 4.49
CA TRP A 137 -17.28 -2.46 3.04
C TRP A 137 -18.64 -2.33 2.33
N LYS A 138 -19.71 -1.99 3.06
CA LYS A 138 -21.09 -2.03 2.53
C LYS A 138 -21.50 -0.81 1.69
N SER A 139 -20.66 0.22 1.59
CA SER A 139 -20.90 1.38 0.73
C SER A 139 -19.81 1.54 -0.32
N ALA A 140 -20.10 2.29 -1.39
CA ALA A 140 -19.11 2.62 -2.43
C ALA A 140 -17.98 3.53 -1.92
N ASP A 141 -18.19 4.19 -0.78
CA ASP A 141 -17.26 5.17 -0.19
C ASP A 141 -16.32 4.53 0.85
N TRP A 142 -16.43 3.22 1.08
CA TRP A 142 -15.60 2.44 2.02
C TRP A 142 -15.22 3.21 3.30
N PRO A 143 -16.20 3.58 4.14
CA PRO A 143 -15.95 4.44 5.28
C PRO A 143 -14.87 3.84 6.17
N THR A 144 -13.92 4.68 6.57
CA THR A 144 -12.89 4.36 7.56
C THR A 144 -13.15 5.17 8.83
N ASN A 145 -12.66 4.68 9.97
CA ASN A 145 -12.69 5.43 11.22
C ASN A 145 -11.51 6.40 11.30
N PHE A 146 -10.31 5.88 11.06
CA PHE A 146 -9.04 6.59 11.14
C PHE A 146 -7.92 5.74 10.50
N THR A 147 -6.76 6.34 10.30
CA THR A 147 -5.49 5.64 10.07
C THR A 147 -4.61 5.76 11.30
N TYR A 148 -3.84 4.72 11.62
CA TYR A 148 -2.94 4.73 12.78
C TYR A 148 -1.64 3.98 12.50
N LEU A 149 -0.64 4.18 13.36
CA LEU A 149 0.59 3.41 13.31
C LEU A 149 0.60 2.25 14.32
N ALA A 150 1.15 1.11 13.91
CA ALA A 150 1.55 0.02 14.78
C ALA A 150 3.07 -0.20 14.66
N TRP A 151 3.68 -0.90 15.61
CA TRP A 151 5.11 -1.23 15.56
C TRP A 151 5.43 -2.65 16.02
N SER A 152 6.61 -3.12 15.62
CA SER A 152 7.24 -4.38 16.04
C SER A 152 8.76 -4.22 16.16
N ASP A 153 9.35 -4.80 17.21
CA ASP A 153 10.79 -4.80 17.50
C ASP A 153 11.43 -6.20 17.37
N ASP A 154 10.67 -7.22 16.97
CA ASP A 154 11.09 -8.62 16.97
C ASP A 154 11.01 -9.25 15.57
N GLY A 155 11.31 -8.44 14.56
CA GLY A 155 11.23 -8.84 13.15
C GLY A 155 9.81 -9.11 12.69
N GLY A 156 8.80 -8.50 13.32
CA GLY A 156 7.40 -8.59 12.94
C GLY A 156 6.66 -9.79 13.52
N GLU A 157 7.17 -10.44 14.57
CA GLU A 157 6.40 -11.49 15.25
C GLU A 157 5.26 -10.86 16.06
N ASN A 158 5.56 -9.96 16.99
CA ASN A 158 4.57 -9.29 17.83
C ASN A 158 4.40 -7.83 17.43
N TRP A 159 3.16 -7.35 17.45
CA TRP A 159 2.78 -6.02 16.99
C TRP A 159 1.98 -5.25 18.04
N HIS A 160 2.24 -3.95 18.11
CA HIS A 160 1.65 -3.05 19.10
C HIS A 160 1.05 -1.84 18.41
N ARG A 161 -0.26 -1.62 18.59
CA ARG A 161 -0.93 -0.39 18.16
C ARG A 161 -0.43 0.80 18.97
N THR A 162 -0.30 1.95 18.30
CA THR A 162 0.10 3.22 18.93
C THR A 162 -1.08 4.19 19.03
N PRO A 163 -0.97 5.25 19.86
CA PRO A 163 -1.92 6.36 19.84
C PRO A 163 -1.76 7.30 18.64
N ALA A 164 -0.71 7.17 17.83
CA ALA A 164 -0.52 8.00 16.64
C ALA A 164 -1.59 7.66 15.60
N ARG A 165 -2.55 8.57 15.42
CA ARG A 165 -3.71 8.36 14.53
C ARG A 165 -4.16 9.65 13.82
N TRP A 166 -4.82 9.47 12.68
CA TRP A 166 -5.44 10.52 11.85
C TRP A 166 -6.92 10.17 11.63
N ASP A 167 -7.80 10.95 12.25
CA ASP A 167 -9.25 10.69 12.24
C ASP A 167 -9.89 11.00 10.87
N ASN A 168 -10.68 10.07 10.35
CA ASN A 168 -11.45 10.33 9.13
C ASN A 168 -12.66 11.22 9.45
N ARG A 169 -12.61 12.46 8.97
CA ARG A 169 -13.67 13.47 9.18
C ARG A 169 -14.57 13.65 7.96
N GLY A 170 -14.51 12.71 7.00
CA GLY A 170 -15.17 12.81 5.71
C GLY A 170 -14.37 13.67 4.74
N GLY A 171 -13.84 13.04 3.69
CA GLY A 171 -12.99 13.71 2.70
C GLY A 171 -11.53 13.93 3.13
N SER A 172 -11.12 13.42 4.29
CA SER A 172 -9.72 13.48 4.76
C SER A 172 -8.76 12.81 3.76
N LEU A 173 -7.63 13.48 3.45
CA LEU A 173 -6.60 12.99 2.52
C LEU A 173 -5.41 12.30 3.21
N ASP A 174 -5.54 12.01 4.50
CA ASP A 174 -4.54 11.36 5.35
C ASP A 174 -4.94 9.93 5.76
N GLN A 175 -5.78 9.28 4.94
CA GLN A 175 -6.44 8.01 5.28
C GLN A 175 -5.86 6.78 4.56
N LEU A 176 -5.14 6.97 3.46
CA LEU A 176 -4.38 5.90 2.82
C LEU A 176 -3.02 6.47 2.49
N GLY A 177 -1.97 5.99 3.16
CA GLY A 177 -0.64 6.59 3.09
C GLY A 177 0.46 5.58 2.88
N THR A 178 1.48 5.99 2.11
CA THR A 178 2.75 5.30 1.93
C THR A 178 3.87 6.06 2.60
N MET A 179 4.87 5.35 3.11
CA MET A 179 5.96 5.91 3.90
C MET A 179 7.31 5.55 3.29
N GLU A 180 8.21 6.52 3.21
CA GLU A 180 9.60 6.26 2.82
C GLU A 180 10.58 7.13 3.59
N ARG A 181 11.71 6.54 3.99
CA ARG A 181 12.76 7.25 4.73
C ARG A 181 13.73 7.92 3.78
N HIS A 182 14.11 9.14 4.11
CA HIS A 182 15.22 9.83 3.46
C HIS A 182 15.72 10.97 4.34
N ASP A 183 17.04 11.16 4.43
CA ASP A 183 17.69 12.30 5.12
C ASP A 183 17.16 12.61 6.53
N GLY A 184 16.90 11.58 7.34
CA GLY A 184 16.46 11.72 8.73
C GLY A 184 14.96 12.03 8.90
N TYR A 185 14.20 12.04 7.80
CA TYR A 185 12.75 12.17 7.79
C TYR A 185 12.08 10.89 7.28
N VAL A 186 10.84 10.69 7.70
CA VAL A 186 9.86 9.86 6.98
C VAL A 186 8.97 10.78 6.18
N TYR A 187 8.95 10.57 4.87
CA TYR A 187 8.03 11.22 3.95
C TYR A 187 6.77 10.36 3.79
N VAL A 188 5.62 11.01 3.81
CA VAL A 188 4.32 10.37 3.67
C VAL A 188 3.55 11.04 2.54
N ILE A 189 3.29 10.28 1.47
CA ILE A 189 2.26 10.65 0.49
C ILE A 189 0.99 9.93 0.89
N SER A 190 -0.13 10.64 0.92
CA SER A 190 -1.42 10.04 1.27
C SER A 190 -2.58 10.64 0.50
N SER A 191 -3.67 9.89 0.43
CA SER A 191 -4.95 10.29 -0.17
C SER A 191 -6.12 9.96 0.76
N ALA A 192 -7.32 10.23 0.28
CA ALA A 192 -8.51 9.57 0.81
C ALA A 192 -8.39 8.05 0.63
N PHE A 193 -9.12 7.31 1.45
CA PHE A 193 -9.13 5.85 1.39
C PHE A 193 -10.02 5.28 0.28
N ASP A 194 -11.09 6.00 -0.05
CA ASP A 194 -11.94 5.63 -1.16
C ASP A 194 -11.23 5.86 -2.51
N ARG A 195 -11.72 5.20 -3.56
CA ARG A 195 -11.16 5.31 -4.92
C ARG A 195 -11.94 6.28 -5.82
N ASN A 196 -12.74 7.17 -5.23
CA ASN A 196 -13.66 8.06 -5.96
C ASN A 196 -13.41 9.54 -5.65
N ASN A 197 -12.70 9.86 -4.56
CA ASN A 197 -12.45 11.21 -4.10
C ASN A 197 -11.47 11.94 -5.03
N PRO A 198 -11.87 13.09 -5.61
CA PRO A 198 -11.03 13.83 -6.54
C PRO A 198 -9.95 14.69 -5.86
N GLY A 199 -9.88 14.70 -4.53
CA GLY A 199 -8.99 15.58 -3.74
C GLY A 199 -7.50 15.34 -3.93
N GLY A 200 -7.11 14.21 -4.52
CA GLY A 200 -5.73 13.91 -4.90
C GLY A 200 -4.86 13.44 -3.74
N MET A 201 -3.56 13.71 -3.86
CA MET A 201 -2.55 13.26 -2.90
C MET A 201 -1.89 14.45 -2.22
N ILE A 202 -1.72 14.37 -0.91
CA ILE A 202 -0.96 15.33 -0.11
C ILE A 202 0.39 14.75 0.29
N LEU A 203 1.35 15.63 0.55
CA LEU A 203 2.69 15.27 1.02
C LEU A 203 2.92 15.81 2.42
N ARG A 204 3.47 14.94 3.28
CA ARG A 204 3.88 15.23 4.65
C ARG A 204 5.28 14.72 4.91
N ARG A 205 5.95 15.28 5.90
CA ARG A 205 7.16 14.69 6.48
C ARG A 205 7.15 14.77 8.00
N VAL A 206 7.89 13.88 8.64
CA VAL A 206 8.14 13.90 10.08
C VAL A 206 9.58 13.48 10.35
N PRO A 207 10.31 14.09 11.30
CA PRO A 207 11.60 13.55 11.71
C PRO A 207 11.44 12.09 12.16
N GLU A 208 12.38 11.21 11.83
CA GLU A 208 12.28 9.77 12.15
C GLU A 208 12.04 9.51 13.66
N SER A 209 12.65 10.33 14.54
CA SER A 209 12.50 10.24 16.00
C SER A 209 11.12 10.67 16.51
N HIS A 210 10.31 11.30 15.67
CA HIS A 210 8.98 11.83 16.00
C HIS A 210 7.86 11.13 15.23
N ILE A 211 8.11 9.99 14.57
CA ILE A 211 7.10 9.29 13.75
C ILE A 211 5.80 8.96 14.53
N LEU A 212 5.86 8.79 15.85
CA LEU A 212 4.69 8.51 16.69
C LEU A 212 4.00 9.77 17.25
N ASP A 213 4.43 10.97 16.85
CA ASP A 213 3.83 12.24 17.24
C ASP A 213 3.12 12.89 16.04
N PRO A 214 1.80 12.73 15.90
CA PRO A 214 1.04 13.36 14.82
C PRO A 214 1.20 14.88 14.72
N SER A 215 1.54 15.58 15.81
CA SER A 215 1.72 17.03 15.80
C SER A 215 3.07 17.48 15.22
N ALA A 216 4.03 16.57 15.10
CA ALA A 216 5.34 16.81 14.50
C ALA A 216 5.35 16.66 12.97
N TYR A 217 4.23 16.26 12.36
CA TYR A 217 4.12 16.12 10.92
C TYR A 217 3.98 17.50 10.28
N GLU A 218 4.87 17.79 9.34
CA GLU A 218 4.83 19.01 8.52
C GLU A 218 4.19 18.68 7.18
N ASP A 219 3.10 19.37 6.87
CA ASP A 219 2.45 19.35 5.57
C ASP A 219 3.24 20.17 4.54
N TRP A 220 3.26 19.73 3.29
CA TRP A 220 3.73 20.51 2.14
C TRP A 220 2.55 21.27 1.52
N GLY A 221 2.62 22.59 1.50
CA GLY A 221 1.49 23.44 1.10
C GLY A 221 1.91 24.64 0.26
N TRP A 222 1.00 25.07 -0.62
CA TRP A 222 1.17 26.22 -1.50
C TRP A 222 0.47 27.46 -0.95
N ASP A 223 1.10 28.61 -1.12
CA ASP A 223 0.54 29.93 -0.84
C ASP A 223 0.88 30.89 -1.99
N PRO A 224 -0.08 31.70 -2.48
CA PRO A 224 0.14 32.58 -3.63
C PRO A 224 1.20 33.67 -3.41
N ALA A 225 1.47 34.07 -2.16
CA ALA A 225 2.44 35.12 -1.85
C ALA A 225 3.85 34.57 -1.60
N THR A 226 3.96 33.31 -1.18
CA THR A 226 5.21 32.75 -0.64
C THR A 226 5.53 31.36 -1.19
N ASP A 227 4.88 30.96 -2.28
CA ASP A 227 5.06 29.74 -3.07
C ASP A 227 4.84 28.44 -2.26
N TRP A 228 5.61 27.37 -2.46
CA TRP A 228 5.50 26.14 -1.67
C TRP A 228 6.41 26.14 -0.44
N ALA A 229 5.91 25.62 0.70
CA ALA A 229 6.74 25.39 1.89
C ALA A 229 6.20 24.28 2.82
N TRP A 230 7.09 23.74 3.65
CA TRP A 230 6.74 22.83 4.75
C TRP A 230 6.08 23.61 5.90
N GLY A 231 5.20 22.93 6.64
CA GLY A 231 4.49 23.49 7.79
C GLY A 231 3.29 24.37 7.41
N ARG A 232 2.86 24.33 6.15
CA ARG A 232 1.65 25.01 5.66
C ARG A 232 0.51 24.02 5.49
N PRO A 233 -0.76 24.46 5.54
CA PRO A 233 -1.88 23.57 5.24
C PRO A 233 -1.64 22.81 3.93
N ALA A 234 -1.81 21.48 3.99
CA ALA A 234 -1.52 20.62 2.85
C ALA A 234 -2.25 21.07 1.58
N THR A 235 -1.51 21.14 0.47
CA THR A 235 -2.07 21.36 -0.86
C THR A 235 -1.80 20.11 -1.70
N PRO A 236 -2.79 19.59 -2.46
CA PRO A 236 -2.59 18.40 -3.28
C PRO A 236 -1.42 18.58 -4.26
N ILE A 237 -0.47 17.64 -4.24
CA ILE A 237 0.71 17.62 -5.11
C ILE A 237 0.47 16.83 -6.41
N LEU A 238 -0.50 15.93 -6.39
CA LEU A 238 -0.90 15.08 -7.51
C LEU A 238 -2.43 14.96 -7.56
N PRO A 239 -3.03 14.85 -8.77
CA PRO A 239 -4.47 14.72 -8.91
C PRO A 239 -4.97 13.36 -8.43
N GLY A 240 -6.25 13.30 -8.06
CA GLY A 240 -6.98 12.06 -7.79
C GLY A 240 -8.07 11.80 -8.83
N PRO A 241 -8.87 10.73 -8.66
CA PRO A 241 -8.85 9.79 -7.53
C PRO A 241 -7.65 8.84 -7.52
N VAL A 242 -7.40 8.19 -6.38
CA VAL A 242 -6.21 7.36 -6.15
C VAL A 242 -6.62 6.12 -5.34
N GLY A 243 -6.03 4.96 -5.65
CA GLY A 243 -6.12 3.75 -4.83
C GLY A 243 -4.88 3.52 -3.99
N GLU A 244 -4.54 2.27 -3.74
CA GLU A 244 -3.34 1.91 -2.98
C GLU A 244 -2.08 2.48 -3.63
N LEU A 245 -1.11 2.89 -2.81
CA LEU A 245 0.08 3.62 -3.22
C LEU A 245 1.33 3.12 -2.48
N CYS A 246 2.48 3.30 -3.12
CA CYS A 246 3.79 2.88 -2.64
C CYS A 246 4.88 3.83 -3.13
N LEU A 247 5.53 4.53 -2.20
CA LEU A 247 6.62 5.47 -2.41
C LEU A 247 7.94 4.79 -2.08
N ARG A 248 8.94 4.91 -2.96
CA ARG A 248 10.31 4.45 -2.68
C ARG A 248 11.31 5.50 -3.20
N ASN A 249 12.44 5.65 -2.51
CA ASN A 249 13.59 6.36 -3.03
C ASN A 249 14.58 5.32 -3.58
N ILE A 250 14.73 5.26 -4.90
CA ILE A 250 15.55 4.27 -5.59
C ILE A 250 16.72 5.01 -6.23
N ALA A 251 17.92 4.84 -5.64
CA ALA A 251 19.14 5.48 -6.12
C ALA A 251 19.03 7.01 -6.28
N GLY A 252 18.34 7.68 -5.36
CA GLY A 252 18.13 9.14 -5.38
C GLY A 252 16.88 9.58 -6.13
N THR A 253 16.28 8.73 -6.97
CA THR A 253 15.01 9.03 -7.65
C THR A 253 13.83 8.63 -6.77
N TRP A 254 12.89 9.55 -6.57
CA TRP A 254 11.61 9.24 -5.96
C TRP A 254 10.71 8.54 -6.97
N VAL A 255 10.15 7.40 -6.57
CA VAL A 255 9.25 6.59 -7.37
C VAL A 255 7.97 6.37 -6.60
N LEU A 256 6.84 6.75 -7.20
CA LEU A 256 5.52 6.50 -6.65
C LEU A 256 4.78 5.55 -7.58
N ALA A 257 4.44 4.36 -7.09
CA ALA A 257 3.49 3.47 -7.74
C ALA A 257 2.13 3.59 -7.06
N TYR A 258 1.05 3.58 -7.83
CA TYR A 258 -0.30 3.58 -7.28
C TYR A 258 -1.33 2.98 -8.25
N PHE A 259 -2.48 2.55 -7.73
CA PHE A 259 -3.64 2.25 -8.53
C PHE A 259 -4.36 3.53 -8.94
N ASP A 260 -4.43 3.79 -10.24
CA ASP A 260 -5.17 4.91 -10.83
C ASP A 260 -6.57 4.43 -11.24
N PRO A 261 -7.64 4.86 -10.56
CA PRO A 261 -9.00 4.43 -10.89
C PRO A 261 -9.51 4.98 -12.22
N ALA A 262 -9.00 6.13 -12.69
CA ALA A 262 -9.43 6.76 -13.92
C ALA A 262 -8.84 6.03 -15.14
N GLU A 263 -7.56 5.69 -15.09
CA GLU A 263 -6.90 4.84 -16.10
C GLU A 263 -7.20 3.34 -15.91
N TYR A 264 -7.75 2.97 -14.75
CA TYR A 264 -7.95 1.59 -14.31
C TYR A 264 -6.67 0.75 -14.41
N ALA A 265 -5.56 1.27 -13.89
CA ALA A 265 -4.24 0.69 -14.05
C ALA A 265 -3.35 0.88 -12.81
N ILE A 266 -2.32 0.05 -12.68
CA ILE A 266 -1.17 0.36 -11.83
C ILE A 266 -0.24 1.26 -12.63
N VAL A 267 0.02 2.45 -12.12
CA VAL A 267 0.85 3.46 -12.77
C VAL A 267 2.04 3.82 -11.89
N THR A 268 3.10 4.36 -12.50
CA THR A 268 4.25 4.92 -11.80
C THR A 268 4.48 6.38 -12.18
N ARG A 269 4.96 7.17 -11.23
CA ARG A 269 5.54 8.50 -11.44
C ARG A 269 6.93 8.57 -10.83
N THR A 270 7.76 9.45 -11.36
CA THR A 270 9.11 9.72 -10.83
C THR A 270 9.32 11.20 -10.54
N ALA A 271 10.21 11.51 -9.59
CA ALA A 271 10.67 12.87 -9.32
C ALA A 271 12.12 12.87 -8.81
N ASP A 272 12.88 13.90 -9.14
CA ASP A 272 14.23 14.11 -8.59
C ASP A 272 14.19 14.56 -7.13
N ARG A 273 13.08 15.21 -6.74
CA ARG A 273 12.83 15.70 -5.38
C ARG A 273 11.41 15.37 -4.97
N ILE A 274 11.24 14.88 -3.73
CA ILE A 274 9.94 14.54 -3.15
C ILE A 274 8.96 15.72 -3.14
N ASP A 275 9.49 16.93 -2.89
CA ASP A 275 8.77 18.21 -2.85
C ASP A 275 8.81 18.96 -4.19
N GLY A 276 9.26 18.30 -5.26
CA GLY A 276 9.41 18.87 -6.59
C GLY A 276 8.30 18.49 -7.57
N LEU A 277 8.60 18.66 -8.85
CA LEU A 277 7.71 18.25 -9.94
C LEU A 277 7.79 16.74 -10.14
N TRP A 278 6.61 16.11 -10.19
CA TRP A 278 6.45 14.71 -10.52
C TRP A 278 6.16 14.54 -12.01
N SER A 279 6.66 13.47 -12.60
CA SER A 279 6.36 13.09 -13.98
C SER A 279 4.86 12.86 -14.19
N GLU A 280 4.42 12.89 -15.44
CA GLU A 280 3.14 12.29 -15.84
C GLU A 280 3.11 10.78 -15.51
N PRO A 281 1.92 10.18 -15.28
CA PRO A 281 1.82 8.78 -14.91
C PRO A 281 2.15 7.90 -16.12
N THR A 282 2.91 6.82 -15.86
CA THR A 282 3.18 5.78 -16.85
C THR A 282 2.46 4.50 -16.46
N VAL A 283 1.65 3.95 -17.37
CA VAL A 283 0.93 2.69 -17.15
C VAL A 283 1.92 1.52 -17.12
N GLN A 284 1.93 0.78 -16.01
CA GLN A 284 2.76 -0.41 -15.84
C GLN A 284 1.94 -1.68 -16.04
N VAL A 285 0.78 -1.78 -15.37
CA VAL A 285 -0.15 -2.92 -15.49
C VAL A 285 -1.54 -2.39 -15.75
N GLY A 286 -2.06 -2.63 -16.95
CA GLY A 286 -3.45 -2.28 -17.29
C GLY A 286 -4.44 -3.24 -16.64
N GLY A 287 -5.49 -2.70 -16.02
CA GLY A 287 -6.61 -3.46 -15.50
C GLY A 287 -7.71 -3.61 -16.54
N GLY A 288 -8.53 -4.65 -16.41
CA GLY A 288 -9.66 -4.87 -17.29
C GLY A 288 -10.67 -5.89 -16.76
N ALA A 289 -11.52 -6.37 -17.67
CA ALA A 289 -12.47 -7.42 -17.39
C ALA A 289 -11.78 -8.80 -17.33
N TRP A 290 -12.39 -9.74 -16.60
CA TRP A 290 -11.92 -11.13 -16.61
C TRP A 290 -12.04 -11.75 -18.01
N GLY A 291 -10.97 -12.39 -18.48
CA GLY A 291 -10.93 -13.04 -19.79
C GLY A 291 -10.71 -12.10 -20.97
N ALA A 292 -10.39 -10.82 -20.73
CA ALA A 292 -10.00 -9.89 -21.79
C ALA A 292 -8.74 -10.40 -22.53
N ALA A 293 -8.73 -10.23 -23.86
CA ALA A 293 -7.64 -10.64 -24.74
C ALA A 293 -6.90 -9.42 -25.33
N ASP A 294 -6.78 -8.36 -24.53
CA ASP A 294 -6.21 -7.05 -24.91
C ASP A 294 -4.92 -6.73 -24.11
N GLY A 295 -4.40 -7.71 -23.36
CA GLY A 295 -3.21 -7.56 -22.52
C GLY A 295 -3.47 -6.97 -21.13
N THR A 296 -4.74 -6.69 -20.78
CA THR A 296 -5.12 -6.24 -19.43
C THR A 296 -5.32 -7.40 -18.46
N TRP A 297 -5.26 -7.09 -17.16
CA TRP A 297 -5.48 -8.03 -16.07
C TRP A 297 -6.82 -7.81 -15.39
N GLY A 298 -7.59 -8.89 -15.21
CA GLY A 298 -8.93 -8.82 -14.62
C GLY A 298 -8.91 -8.23 -13.21
N GLN A 299 -9.63 -7.14 -12.97
CA GLN A 299 -9.92 -6.57 -11.65
C GLN A 299 -8.72 -6.46 -10.69
N ILE A 300 -7.72 -5.68 -11.10
CA ILE A 300 -6.51 -5.42 -10.32
C ILE A 300 -6.63 -4.19 -9.41
N TYR A 301 -5.77 -4.13 -8.40
CA TYR A 301 -5.52 -2.97 -7.52
C TYR A 301 -4.22 -3.19 -6.73
N GLY A 302 -3.85 -2.29 -5.81
CA GLY A 302 -2.54 -2.36 -5.14
C GLY A 302 -1.46 -1.59 -5.90
N GLY A 303 -0.31 -2.22 -6.12
CA GLY A 303 0.83 -1.61 -6.82
C GLY A 303 1.99 -1.29 -5.89
N TYR A 304 2.50 -2.29 -5.18
CA TYR A 304 3.58 -2.10 -4.21
C TYR A 304 4.96 -2.42 -4.78
N ILE A 305 5.94 -1.56 -4.55
CA ILE A 305 7.30 -1.71 -5.06
C ILE A 305 8.15 -2.52 -4.07
N HIS A 306 8.84 -3.56 -4.55
CA HIS A 306 9.79 -4.31 -3.73
C HIS A 306 10.98 -3.42 -3.29
N PRO A 307 11.43 -3.45 -2.01
CA PRO A 307 12.59 -2.69 -1.54
C PRO A 307 13.96 -3.16 -2.07
N ALA A 308 13.99 -4.15 -2.95
CA ALA A 308 15.19 -4.58 -3.68
C ALA A 308 15.12 -4.24 -5.18
N SER A 309 14.06 -3.53 -5.58
CA SER A 309 13.93 -3.01 -6.94
C SER A 309 15.03 -2.01 -7.27
N THR A 310 15.35 -1.92 -8.54
CA THR A 310 16.17 -0.84 -9.11
C THR A 310 15.36 -0.10 -10.17
N LEU A 311 15.85 1.02 -10.68
CA LEU A 311 15.18 1.76 -11.76
C LEU A 311 15.07 0.91 -13.04
N ASP A 312 16.05 0.06 -13.35
CA ASP A 312 16.04 -0.84 -14.51
C ASP A 312 15.36 -2.19 -14.26
N ASP A 313 14.98 -2.48 -13.01
CA ASP A 313 14.42 -3.76 -12.60
C ASP A 313 13.47 -3.55 -11.41
N LEU A 314 12.32 -2.95 -11.72
CA LEU A 314 11.26 -2.63 -10.76
C LEU A 314 10.30 -3.81 -10.63
N HIS A 315 10.03 -4.24 -9.40
CA HIS A 315 9.10 -5.33 -9.12
C HIS A 315 7.87 -4.81 -8.38
N LEU A 316 6.70 -5.05 -8.98
CA LEU A 316 5.40 -4.59 -8.49
C LEU A 316 4.57 -5.76 -7.98
N PHE A 317 3.95 -5.58 -6.81
CA PHE A 317 2.99 -6.52 -6.23
C PHE A 317 1.57 -5.97 -6.40
N VAL A 318 0.77 -6.70 -7.15
CA VAL A 318 -0.54 -6.27 -7.65
C VAL A 318 -1.58 -7.27 -7.18
N SER A 319 -2.60 -6.77 -6.48
CA SER A 319 -3.73 -7.59 -6.05
C SER A 319 -4.66 -7.85 -7.22
N GLN A 320 -5.29 -9.02 -7.22
CA GLN A 320 -6.27 -9.42 -8.21
C GLN A 320 -7.43 -10.14 -7.54
N TRP A 321 -8.64 -9.63 -7.74
CA TRP A 321 -9.83 -10.18 -7.09
C TRP A 321 -11.03 -10.24 -8.03
N ASN A 322 -11.58 -11.44 -8.23
CA ASN A 322 -12.85 -11.58 -8.94
C ASN A 322 -14.02 -11.27 -7.99
N THR A 323 -14.62 -10.09 -8.14
CA THR A 323 -15.70 -9.64 -7.25
C THR A 323 -17.01 -10.39 -7.48
N THR A 324 -17.22 -10.97 -8.67
CA THR A 324 -18.41 -11.74 -9.03
C THR A 324 -18.41 -13.13 -8.38
N THR A 325 -17.31 -13.88 -8.52
CA THR A 325 -17.20 -15.25 -8.01
C THR A 325 -16.61 -15.29 -6.59
N GLY A 326 -15.86 -14.26 -6.20
CA GLY A 326 -15.01 -14.26 -5.01
C GLY A 326 -13.65 -14.93 -5.22
N ASP A 327 -13.35 -15.45 -6.41
CA ASP A 327 -12.15 -16.24 -6.72
C ASP A 327 -11.69 -16.04 -8.19
N PRO A 328 -10.40 -15.77 -8.45
CA PRO A 328 -9.29 -15.74 -7.50
C PRO A 328 -9.32 -14.51 -6.59
N TYR A 329 -8.59 -14.61 -5.49
CA TYR A 329 -8.28 -13.50 -4.59
C TYR A 329 -6.80 -13.63 -4.18
N ARG A 330 -5.92 -12.94 -4.91
CA ARG A 330 -4.48 -13.25 -4.90
C ARG A 330 -3.63 -12.01 -5.14
N VAL A 331 -2.32 -12.16 -4.90
CA VAL A 331 -1.30 -11.16 -5.22
C VAL A 331 -0.38 -11.73 -6.29
N LEU A 332 -0.12 -10.90 -7.29
CA LEU A 332 0.71 -11.19 -8.46
C LEU A 332 1.97 -10.33 -8.41
N GLN A 333 3.07 -10.86 -8.93
CA GLN A 333 4.31 -10.12 -9.14
C GLN A 333 4.46 -9.78 -10.62
N PHE A 334 4.79 -8.53 -10.88
CA PHE A 334 5.15 -7.99 -12.19
C PHE A 334 6.53 -7.38 -12.15
N ARG A 335 7.19 -7.35 -13.30
CA ARG A 335 8.53 -6.79 -13.48
C ARG A 335 8.50 -5.75 -14.60
N THR A 336 9.09 -4.60 -14.38
CA THR A 336 9.19 -3.51 -15.37
C THR A 336 10.52 -2.77 -15.21
N ARG A 337 10.73 -1.77 -16.06
CA ARG A 337 11.80 -0.78 -15.94
C ARG A 337 11.18 0.62 -15.96
N LEU A 338 11.83 1.55 -15.30
CA LEU A 338 11.47 2.97 -15.33
C LEU A 338 12.34 3.67 -16.36
N ASP A 339 11.71 4.38 -17.29
CA ASP A 339 12.41 5.25 -18.23
C ASP A 339 12.67 6.60 -17.55
N VAL A 340 13.59 6.59 -16.58
CA VAL A 340 14.12 7.81 -15.96
C VAL A 340 15.04 8.50 -16.97
N ARG A 341 14.72 9.74 -17.34
CA ARG A 341 15.52 10.57 -18.26
C ARG A 341 16.33 11.59 -17.50
#